data_AF-A0A1J5BUF8-F1
#
_entry.id   AF-A0A1J5BUF8-F1
#
_cell.length_a   1.000
_cell.length_b   1.000
_cell.length_c   1.000
_cell.angle_alpha   90.00
_cell.angle_beta   90.00
_cell.angle_gamma   90.00
#
_symmetry.space_group_name_H-M   'P 1'
#
loop_
_entity.id
_entity.type
_entity.pdbx_description
1 polymer ?
#
loop_
_entity_poly.entity_id
_entity_poly.type
_entity_poly.pdbx_seq_one_letter_code
_entity_poly.pdbx_strand_id
1 'polypeptide(L)'
;MVLGDSMLPEFEEGEIIVIEPEGLAHNGSYVIAWHRDEYIFRQLVQHNELWYLKPLNDLYPTDEVPGLEVVKGVVIQKKKPGKRSSMKSYA
;
A
#
# COMPACT_ATOMS: atom_id res chain seq x y z
N MET A 1 -0.31 8.75 7.54
CA MET A 1 1.14 8.44 7.73
C MET A 1 1.27 6.94 7.78
N VAL A 2 2.44 6.40 7.47
CA VAL A 2 2.72 4.96 7.56
C VAL A 2 2.82 4.55 9.03
N LEU A 3 2.17 3.45 9.38
CA LEU A 3 2.12 2.89 10.74
C LEU A 3 2.73 1.49 10.74
N GLY A 4 3.61 1.22 11.70
CA GLY A 4 4.35 -0.04 11.79
C GLY A 4 5.37 -0.25 10.66
N ASP A 5 5.85 -1.48 10.53
CA ASP A 5 7.00 -1.87 9.71
C ASP A 5 6.65 -2.88 8.60
N SER A 6 5.36 -3.21 8.43
CA SER A 6 4.88 -4.19 7.45
C SER A 6 5.18 -3.83 5.98
N MET A 7 5.51 -2.57 5.72
CA MET A 7 5.84 -2.05 4.39
C MET A 7 7.31 -1.66 4.24
N LEU A 8 8.17 -2.04 5.19
CA LEU A 8 9.62 -1.99 5.00
C LEU A 8 10.07 -2.94 3.89
N PRO A 9 11.16 -2.64 3.17
CA PRO A 9 12.05 -1.47 3.35
C PRO A 9 11.59 -0.21 2.60
N GLU A 10 10.54 -0.28 1.79
CA GLU A 10 10.14 0.83 0.94
C GLU A 10 9.42 1.94 1.71
N PHE A 11 8.60 1.62 2.72
CA PHE A 11 7.89 2.61 3.52
C PHE A 11 8.28 2.49 4.98
N GLU A 12 8.95 3.52 5.49
CA GLU A 12 9.34 3.60 6.90
C GLU A 12 8.19 4.13 7.76
N GLU A 13 8.12 3.68 9.01
CA GLU A 13 7.17 4.23 9.98
C GLU A 13 7.34 5.75 10.10
N GLY A 14 6.22 6.47 10.10
CA GLY A 14 6.22 7.93 10.17
C GLY A 14 6.45 8.64 8.83
N GLU A 15 6.61 7.92 7.71
CA GLU A 15 6.54 8.56 6.39
C GLU A 15 5.12 9.04 6.08
N ILE A 16 5.02 10.14 5.34
CA ILE A 16 3.76 10.68 4.86
C ILE A 16 3.51 10.11 3.47
N ILE A 17 2.39 9.42 3.30
CA ILE A 17 1.90 8.95 2.01
C ILE A 17 0.73 9.81 1.52
N VAL A 18 0.65 10.00 0.21
CA VAL A 18 -0.49 10.65 -0.45
C VAL A 18 -1.30 9.56 -1.14
N ILE A 19 -2.60 9.55 -0.86
CA ILE A 19 -3.54 8.55 -1.35
C ILE A 19 -4.49 9.24 -2.32
N GLU A 20 -4.65 8.67 -3.51
CA GLU A 20 -5.66 9.04 -4.49
C GLU A 20 -6.84 8.07 -4.36
N PRO A 21 -8.01 8.51 -3.84
CA PRO A 21 -9.16 7.62 -3.62
C PRO A 21 -9.74 7.03 -4.91
N GLU A 22 -9.70 7.79 -6.00
CA GLU A 22 -10.19 7.40 -7.33
C GLU A 22 -9.06 6.83 -8.22
N GLY A 23 -7.89 6.57 -7.63
CA GLY A 23 -6.74 6.05 -8.35
C GLY A 23 -7.01 4.64 -8.90
N LEU A 24 -6.56 4.39 -10.12
CA LEU A 24 -6.68 3.08 -10.74
C LEU A 24 -5.67 2.11 -10.13
N ALA A 25 -6.16 1.15 -9.35
CA ALA A 25 -5.32 0.12 -8.76
C ALA A 25 -4.94 -0.93 -9.82
N HIS A 26 -3.65 -1.19 -9.99
CA HIS A 26 -3.12 -2.21 -10.88
C HIS A 26 -2.21 -3.18 -10.11
N ASN A 27 -1.80 -4.26 -10.77
CA ASN A 27 -0.81 -5.18 -10.19
C ASN A 27 0.48 -4.41 -9.86
N GLY A 28 0.96 -4.55 -8.62
CA GLY A 28 2.12 -3.86 -8.09
C GLY A 28 1.84 -2.51 -7.42
N SER A 29 0.61 -1.95 -7.54
CA SER A 29 0.26 -0.68 -6.88
C SER A 29 0.32 -0.80 -5.37
N TYR A 30 0.67 0.30 -4.71
CA TYR A 30 0.54 0.43 -3.27
C TYR A 30 -0.85 0.96 -2.93
N VAL A 31 -1.59 0.27 -2.08
CA VAL A 31 -3.01 0.55 -1.86
C VAL A 31 -3.36 0.62 -0.38
N ILE A 32 -4.35 1.45 -0.08
CA ILE A 32 -5.12 1.35 1.15
C ILE A 32 -6.35 0.51 0.84
N ALA A 33 -6.51 -0.59 1.58
CA ALA A 33 -7.65 -1.49 1.43
C ALA A 33 -8.44 -1.59 2.74
N TRP A 34 -9.74 -1.86 2.62
CA TRP A 34 -10.59 -2.23 3.74
C TRP A 34 -10.62 -3.75 3.85
N HIS A 35 -9.99 -4.30 4.89
CA HIS A 35 -9.87 -5.74 5.10
C HIS A 35 -10.01 -6.04 6.60
N ARG A 36 -10.77 -7.09 6.97
CA ARG A 36 -11.01 -7.49 8.38
C ARG A 36 -11.47 -6.33 9.28
N ASP A 37 -12.38 -5.51 8.77
CA ASP A 37 -12.95 -4.33 9.47
C ASP A 37 -11.92 -3.26 9.86
N GLU A 38 -10.76 -3.23 9.18
CA GLU A 38 -9.73 -2.21 9.35
C GLU A 38 -9.18 -1.71 8.01
N TYR A 39 -8.57 -0.52 8.04
CA TYR A 39 -7.79 0.00 6.92
C TYR A 39 -6.37 -0.55 6.99
N ILE A 40 -5.96 -1.26 5.94
CA ILE A 40 -4.63 -1.84 5.83
C ILE A 40 -3.86 -1.23 4.67
N PHE A 41 -2.55 -1.05 4.86
CA PHE A 41 -1.63 -0.57 3.83
C PHE A 41 -0.79 -1.73 3.29
N ARG A 42 -0.96 -2.07 2.01
CA ARG A 42 -0.32 -3.24 1.36
C ARG A 42 0.01 -2.94 -0.10
N GLN A 43 0.84 -3.79 -0.69
CA GLN A 43 0.99 -3.85 -2.14
C GLN A 43 -0.08 -4.77 -2.71
N LEU A 44 -0.81 -4.28 -3.71
CA LEU A 44 -1.76 -5.08 -4.46
C LEU A 44 -0.98 -5.97 -5.46
N VAL A 45 -1.19 -7.27 -5.39
CA VAL A 45 -0.55 -8.23 -6.29
C VAL A 45 -1.61 -9.10 -6.95
N GLN A 46 -1.54 -9.22 -8.27
CA GLN A 46 -2.35 -10.17 -9.01
C GLN A 46 -1.53 -11.44 -9.24
N HIS A 47 -2.08 -12.59 -8.86
CA HIS A 47 -1.51 -13.88 -9.19
C HIS A 47 -2.62 -14.80 -9.72
N ASN A 48 -2.48 -15.20 -10.98
CA ASN A 48 -3.55 -15.82 -11.78
C ASN A 48 -4.78 -14.90 -11.86
N GLU A 49 -5.95 -15.40 -11.45
CA GLU A 49 -7.22 -14.67 -11.42
C GLU A 49 -7.56 -14.10 -10.04
N LEU A 50 -6.65 -14.26 -9.07
CA LEU A 50 -6.84 -13.85 -7.68
C LEU A 50 -6.01 -12.60 -7.35
N TRP A 51 -6.56 -11.80 -6.44
CA TRP A 51 -5.92 -10.60 -5.92
C TRP A 51 -5.44 -10.83 -4.50
N TYR A 52 -4.28 -10.25 -4.20
CA TYR A 52 -3.61 -10.40 -2.92
C TYR A 52 -3.17 -9.04 -2.39
N LEU A 53 -3.27 -8.87 -1.07
CA LEU A 53 -2.69 -7.78 -0.32
C LEU A 53 -1.39 -8.27 0.30
N LYS A 54 -0.28 -7.97 -0.36
CA LYS A 54 1.05 -8.41 0.01
C LYS A 54 1.78 -7.34 0.82
N PRO A 55 2.31 -7.64 2.02
CA PRO A 55 3.26 -6.77 2.70
C PRO A 55 4.61 -6.80 1.98
N LEU A 56 5.39 -5.72 2.10
CA LEU A 56 6.78 -5.73 1.60
C LEU A 56 7.75 -6.37 2.59
N ASN A 57 7.36 -6.42 3.86
CA ASN A 57 8.10 -7.08 4.90
C ASN A 57 7.65 -8.55 5.00
N ASP A 58 8.55 -9.48 4.65
CA ASP A 58 8.29 -10.92 4.61
C ASP A 58 7.95 -11.55 5.97
N LEU A 59 8.09 -10.80 7.08
CA LEU A 59 7.64 -11.22 8.41
C LEU A 59 6.11 -11.21 8.55
N TYR A 60 5.39 -10.58 7.62
CA TYR A 60 3.94 -10.45 7.65
C TYR A 60 3.27 -11.35 6.60
N PRO A 61 2.08 -11.92 6.88
CA PRO A 61 1.37 -12.75 5.93
C PRO A 61 0.79 -11.92 4.78
N THR A 62 0.67 -12.57 3.62
CA THR A 62 -0.09 -12.06 2.48
C THR A 62 -1.53 -12.53 2.60
N ASP A 63 -2.49 -11.62 2.42
CA ASP A 63 -3.91 -11.93 2.51
C ASP A 63 -4.54 -11.94 1.11
N GLU A 64 -5.35 -12.96 0.80
CA GLU A 64 -6.16 -13.00 -0.42
C GLU A 64 -7.40 -12.12 -0.28
N VAL A 65 -7.78 -11.43 -1.35
CA VAL A 65 -8.97 -10.57 -1.41
C VAL A 65 -9.87 -10.90 -2.59
N PRO A 66 -11.19 -10.72 -2.45
CA PRO A 66 -12.16 -11.08 -3.48
C PRO A 66 -11.99 -10.29 -4.80
N GLY A 67 -11.36 -9.12 -4.75
CA GLY A 67 -11.19 -8.25 -5.91
C GLY A 67 -10.72 -6.85 -5.53
N LEU A 68 -10.83 -5.92 -6.49
CA LEU A 68 -10.37 -4.53 -6.34
C LEU A 68 -11.33 -3.65 -5.51
N GLU A 69 -12.55 -4.11 -5.23
CA GLU A 69 -13.57 -3.40 -4.47
C GLU A 69 -13.18 -3.13 -3.00
N VAL A 70 -12.23 -3.91 -2.47
CA VAL A 70 -11.65 -3.69 -1.15
C VAL A 70 -10.73 -2.48 -1.14
N VAL A 71 -10.18 -2.07 -2.29
CA VAL A 71 -9.28 -0.94 -2.41
C VAL A 71 -10.07 0.36 -2.23
N LYS A 72 -9.57 1.22 -1.33
CA LYS A 72 -10.14 2.53 -1.01
C LYS A 72 -9.31 3.69 -1.51
N GLY A 73 -8.10 3.41 -1.98
CA GLY A 73 -7.27 4.38 -2.69
C GLY A 73 -5.89 3.83 -3.00
N VAL A 74 -5.23 4.48 -3.95
CA VAL A 74 -3.88 4.14 -4.41
C VAL A 74 -2.89 5.15 -3.84
N VAL A 75 -1.75 4.67 -3.34
CA VAL A 75 -0.67 5.52 -2.86
C VAL A 75 0.15 5.99 -4.05
N ILE A 76 0.04 7.28 -4.36
CA ILE A 76 0.71 7.93 -5.49
C ILE A 76 2.02 8.59 -5.10
N GLN A 77 2.27 8.77 -3.80
CA GLN A 77 3.46 9.46 -3.33
C GLN A 77 3.82 9.08 -1.90
N LYS A 78 5.11 9.13 -1.57
CA LYS A 78 5.63 9.19 -0.20
C LYS A 78 6.61 10.33 0.00
N LYS A 79 6.77 10.75 1.25
CA LYS A 79 7.83 11.68 1.69
C LYS A 79 8.18 11.46 3.17
N LYS A 80 9.46 11.63 3.50
CA LYS A 80 9.91 11.71 4.91
C LYS A 80 9.74 13.13 5.44
N PRO A 81 9.09 13.33 6.60
CA PRO A 81 9.02 14.63 7.26
C PRO A 81 10.41 15.27 7.42
N GLY A 82 10.52 16.57 7.13
CA GLY A 82 11.79 17.31 7.25
C GLY A 82 12.83 17.07 6.16
N LYS A 83 12.62 16.12 5.22
CA LYS A 83 13.58 15.82 4.16
C LYS A 83 12.95 15.83 2.77
N ARG A 84 12.83 17.02 2.16
CA ARG A 84 12.19 17.22 0.83
C ARG A 84 12.79 16.34 -0.28
N SER A 85 14.08 16.01 -0.23
CA SER A 85 14.75 15.17 -1.23
C SER A 85 14.36 13.69 -1.17
N SER A 86 13.66 13.24 -0.13
CA SER A 86 13.19 11.84 0.01
C SER A 86 11.85 11.57 -0.69
N MET A 87 11.27 12.58 -1.33
CA MET A 87 9.99 12.47 -2.01
C MET A 87 10.08 11.49 -3.17
N LYS A 88 9.18 10.51 -3.22
CA LYS A 88 9.07 9.54 -4.31
C LYS A 88 7.61 9.46 -4.74
N SER A 89 7.39 9.45 -6.06
CA SER A 89 6.07 9.22 -6.65
C SER A 89 5.97 7.81 -7.18
N TYR A 90 4.76 7.26 -7.16
CA TYR A 90 4.39 5.98 -7.72
C TYR A 90 3.41 6.24 -8.86
N ALA A 91 3.56 5.47 -9.93
CA ALA A 91 2.70 5.52 -11.11
C ALA A 91 1.73 4.33 -11.08
#